data_AF-A0A497CPD4-F1
#
_entry.id   AF-A0A497CPD4-F1
#
_cell.length_a   1.000
_cell.length_b   1.000
_cell.length_c   1.000
_cell.angle_alpha   90.00
_cell.angle_beta   90.00
_cell.angle_gamma   90.00
#
_symmetry.space_group_name_H-M   'P 1'
#
loop_
_entity.id
_entity.type
_entity.pdbx_description
1 polymer ?
#
loop_
_entity_poly.entity_id
_entity_poly.type
_entity_poly.pdbx_seq_one_letter_code
_entity_poly.pdbx_strand_id
1 'polypeptide(L)'
;VLDNLEEALVLSDVGVRTTLKIIERIEARVARDKYLGTDELNGILREEIEALLEENNSGDGEDFELPEGKKPYVIMVVGVNGVGKTTTIGKLAHNFKRVGKTVVLGAADTFRAAAVDQLTIWAERVGVPIISQGMGADPASVAFDTLQSAIAQGTDVVIIDTAGRLHNKINLMNELSKVSRVMQKLIPDAPDEILLVLDASTGQNAIEQARQFIAATEVNAIALTKLDGTAKGGVVIGISDQFKIPVKYIGVGEQMDDLQVFNRKEFVETLFAQ
;
A
#
# COMPACT_ATOMS: atom_id res chain seq x y z
N VAL A 1 22.15 19.00 19.04
CA VAL A 1 21.18 19.31 17.96
C VAL A 1 20.82 18.04 17.21
N LEU A 2 21.80 17.30 16.70
CA LEU A 2 21.55 16.01 16.03
C LEU A 2 20.93 14.96 16.96
N ASP A 3 21.35 14.85 18.22
CA ASP A 3 20.72 13.94 19.19
C ASP A 3 19.21 14.24 19.38
N ASN A 4 18.84 15.51 19.45
CA ASN A 4 17.42 15.92 19.58
C ASN A 4 16.64 15.61 18.28
N LEU A 5 17.30 15.71 17.13
CA LEU A 5 16.70 15.36 15.85
C LEU A 5 16.50 13.85 15.73
N GLU A 6 17.48 13.05 16.17
CA GLU A 6 17.35 11.60 16.27
C GLU A 6 16.14 11.20 17.12
N GLU A 7 16.02 11.78 18.31
CA GLU A 7 14.88 11.54 19.21
C GLU A 7 13.54 11.90 18.54
N ALA A 8 13.47 13.06 17.88
CA ALA A 8 12.27 13.50 17.16
C ALA A 8 11.86 12.54 16.03
N LEU A 9 12.83 12.05 15.24
CA LEU A 9 12.57 11.10 14.15
C LEU A 9 12.08 9.74 14.68
N VAL A 10 12.66 9.27 15.79
CA VAL A 10 12.21 8.03 16.45
C VAL A 10 10.79 8.19 17.00
N LEU A 11 10.50 9.31 17.67
CA LEU A 11 9.17 9.63 18.20
C LEU A 11 8.11 9.77 17.08
N SER A 12 8.54 10.13 15.87
CA SER A 12 7.69 10.23 14.68
C SER A 12 7.49 8.90 13.95
N ASP A 13 7.89 7.77 14.57
CA ASP A 13 7.77 6.41 14.02
C ASP A 13 8.60 6.13 12.74
N VAL A 14 9.65 6.91 12.46
CA VAL A 14 10.60 6.64 11.35
C VAL A 14 11.34 5.30 11.54
N GLY A 15 11.59 4.93 12.79
CA GLY A 15 12.27 3.69 13.16
C GLY A 15 13.78 3.87 13.23
N VAL A 16 14.38 3.22 14.23
CA VAL A 16 15.78 3.42 14.64
C VAL A 16 16.76 3.29 13.49
N ARG A 17 16.62 2.24 12.66
CA ARG A 17 17.55 1.98 11.56
C ARG A 17 17.55 3.10 10.51
N THR A 18 16.38 3.58 10.13
CA THR A 18 16.23 4.62 9.12
C THR A 18 16.61 5.98 9.70
N THR A 19 16.29 6.24 10.97
CA THR A 19 16.76 7.43 11.68
C THR A 19 18.28 7.51 11.71
N LEU A 20 18.98 6.45 12.12
CA LEU A 20 20.45 6.44 12.15
C LEU A 20 21.05 6.70 10.76
N LYS A 21 20.47 6.10 9.71
CA LYS A 21 20.88 6.35 8.32
C LYS A 21 20.70 7.82 7.91
N ILE A 22 19.61 8.46 8.33
CA ILE A 22 19.37 9.90 8.09
C ILE A 22 20.42 10.74 8.82
N ILE A 23 20.65 10.48 10.10
CA ILE A 23 21.62 11.23 10.92
C ILE A 23 23.04 11.11 10.35
N GLU A 24 23.48 9.90 9.98
CA GLU A 24 24.80 9.67 9.37
C GLU A 24 24.98 10.48 8.06
N ARG A 25 23.93 10.59 7.23
CA ARG A 25 23.97 11.40 6.00
C ARG A 25 24.08 12.89 6.29
N ILE A 26 23.30 13.37 7.26
CA ILE A 26 23.32 14.77 7.69
C ILE A 26 24.70 15.11 8.26
N GLU A 27 25.27 14.27 9.13
CA GLU A 27 26.62 14.46 9.69
C GLU A 27 27.68 14.55 8.60
N ALA A 28 27.65 13.62 7.64
CA ALA A 28 28.58 13.62 6.52
C ALA A 28 28.47 14.89 5.67
N ARG A 29 27.26 15.44 5.49
CA ARG A 29 27.01 16.67 4.74
C ARG A 29 27.45 17.92 5.50
N VAL A 30 27.11 18.02 6.79
CA VAL A 30 27.55 19.11 7.69
C VAL A 30 29.08 19.20 7.75
N ALA A 31 29.77 18.04 7.80
CA ALA A 31 31.22 17.98 7.82
C ALA A 31 31.87 18.52 6.53
N ARG A 32 31.19 18.39 5.38
CA ARG A 32 31.65 18.92 4.09
C ARG A 32 31.38 20.41 3.95
N ASP A 33 30.18 20.86 4.32
CA ASP A 33 29.68 22.19 3.93
C ASP A 33 30.06 23.32 4.92
N LYS A 34 30.66 23.00 6.08
CA LYS A 34 31.18 23.93 7.12
C LYS A 34 30.24 25.12 7.43
N TYR A 35 29.55 24.99 8.57
CA TYR A 35 28.56 25.92 9.15
C TYR A 35 27.16 25.73 8.58
N LEU A 36 26.24 25.30 9.47
CA LEU A 36 24.81 25.23 9.20
C LEU A 36 24.07 25.88 10.37
N GLY A 37 23.17 26.81 10.05
CA GLY A 37 22.17 27.30 11.00
C GLY A 37 21.11 26.23 11.28
N THR A 38 20.36 26.36 12.37
CA THR A 38 19.24 25.45 12.68
C THR A 38 18.16 25.46 11.59
N ASP A 39 17.96 26.58 10.92
CA ASP A 39 16.99 26.72 9.82
C ASP A 39 17.43 25.97 8.56
N GLU A 40 18.74 25.87 8.31
CA GLU A 40 19.31 25.10 7.20
C GLU A 40 19.24 23.58 7.47
N LEU A 41 19.20 23.17 8.75
CA LEU A 41 19.10 21.76 9.14
C LEU A 41 17.77 21.12 8.68
N ASN A 42 16.66 21.86 8.77
CA ASN A 42 15.35 21.38 8.28
C ASN A 42 15.34 21.23 6.76
N GLY A 43 15.99 22.14 6.03
CA GLY A 43 16.16 22.03 4.59
C GLY A 43 16.98 20.79 4.20
N ILE A 44 18.10 20.56 4.89
CA ILE A 44 18.93 19.37 4.66
C ILE A 44 18.15 18.10 4.99
N LEU A 45 17.47 18.05 6.13
CA LEU A 45 16.69 16.89 6.54
C LEU A 45 15.61 16.54 5.51
N ARG A 46 14.89 17.54 4.99
CA ARG A 46 13.93 17.38 3.90
C ARG A 46 14.57 16.74 2.67
N GLU A 47 15.68 17.31 2.20
CA GLU A 47 16.40 16.82 1.02
C GLU A 47 16.92 15.38 1.21
N GLU A 48 17.45 15.05 2.39
CA GLU A 48 17.96 13.70 2.68
C GLU A 48 16.82 12.67 2.76
N ILE A 49 15.65 13.04 3.29
CA ILE A 49 14.47 12.17 3.30
C ILE A 49 13.92 11.98 1.89
N GLU A 50 13.82 13.04 1.09
CA GLU A 50 13.44 12.95 -0.33
C GLU A 50 14.37 12.01 -1.08
N ALA A 51 15.69 12.19 -0.94
CA ALA A 51 16.70 11.32 -1.55
C ALA A 51 16.55 9.85 -1.09
N LEU A 52 16.24 9.61 0.18
CA LEU A 52 15.97 8.26 0.70
C LEU A 52 14.72 7.62 0.08
N LEU A 53 13.67 8.40 -0.16
CA LEU A 53 12.46 7.93 -0.83
C LEU A 53 12.67 7.74 -2.34
N GLU A 54 13.60 8.49 -2.94
CA GLU A 54 14.01 8.35 -4.33
C GLU A 54 14.75 7.04 -4.63
N GLU A 55 15.61 6.60 -3.72
CA GLU A 55 16.36 5.34 -3.83
C GLU A 55 15.47 4.08 -4.00
N ASN A 56 14.18 4.16 -3.67
CA ASN A 56 13.30 2.99 -3.55
C ASN A 56 12.40 2.76 -4.77
N ASN A 57 12.64 3.47 -5.87
CA ASN A 57 11.80 3.42 -7.09
C ASN A 57 10.30 3.64 -6.81
N SER A 58 9.95 4.28 -5.69
CA SER A 58 8.62 4.85 -5.48
C SER A 58 8.43 5.93 -6.53
N GLY A 59 7.88 5.60 -7.70
CA GLY A 59 7.63 6.61 -8.73
C GLY A 59 6.74 7.71 -8.18
N ASP A 60 6.94 8.94 -8.65
CA ASP A 60 5.94 10.00 -8.42
C ASP A 60 4.75 9.67 -9.32
N GLY A 61 3.76 8.99 -8.76
CA GLY A 61 2.52 8.73 -9.48
C GLY A 61 1.66 9.98 -9.41
N GLU A 62 1.34 10.56 -10.56
CA GLU A 62 0.45 11.72 -10.63
C GLU A 62 -1.03 11.31 -10.75
N ASP A 63 -1.32 10.10 -11.25
CA ASP A 63 -2.69 9.63 -11.45
C ASP A 63 -2.81 8.08 -11.39
N PHE A 64 -4.05 7.58 -11.42
CA PHE A 64 -4.41 6.17 -11.45
C PHE A 64 -4.24 5.57 -12.85
N GLU A 65 -3.03 5.72 -13.40
CA GLU A 65 -2.66 5.13 -14.69
C GLU A 65 -2.32 3.64 -14.55
N LEU A 66 -2.58 2.90 -15.63
CA LEU A 66 -2.24 1.49 -15.73
C LEU A 66 -1.05 1.34 -16.68
N PRO A 67 -0.10 0.42 -16.40
CA PRO A 67 0.95 0.09 -17.35
C PRO A 67 0.38 -0.32 -18.72
N GLU A 68 1.03 0.14 -19.80
CA GLU A 68 0.62 -0.23 -21.15
C GLU A 68 0.70 -1.74 -21.38
N GLY A 69 -0.22 -2.28 -22.18
CA GLY A 69 -0.21 -3.69 -22.59
C GLY A 69 -0.74 -4.70 -21.56
N LYS A 70 -1.16 -4.25 -20.37
CA LYS A 70 -1.78 -5.11 -19.34
C LYS A 70 -3.29 -4.92 -19.30
N LYS A 71 -4.05 -5.93 -19.75
CA LYS A 71 -5.51 -5.91 -19.72
C LYS A 71 -6.10 -7.33 -19.57
N PRO A 72 -6.78 -7.65 -18.45
CA PRO A 72 -6.94 -6.80 -17.26
C PRO A 72 -5.62 -6.63 -16.50
N TYR A 73 -5.44 -5.48 -15.85
CA TYR A 73 -4.43 -5.28 -14.80
C TYR A 73 -4.97 -5.86 -13.48
N VAL A 74 -4.27 -6.84 -12.91
CA VAL A 74 -4.77 -7.61 -11.76
C VAL A 74 -4.10 -7.17 -10.47
N ILE A 75 -4.89 -6.60 -9.55
CA ILE A 75 -4.48 -6.15 -8.23
C ILE A 75 -4.99 -7.14 -7.17
N MET A 76 -4.10 -7.77 -6.42
CA MET A 76 -4.41 -8.58 -5.26
C MET A 76 -4.11 -7.80 -3.98
N VAL A 77 -5.15 -7.50 -3.19
CA VAL A 77 -5.01 -6.67 -2.00
C VAL A 77 -4.85 -7.55 -0.76
N VAL A 78 -3.72 -7.40 -0.06
CA VAL A 78 -3.32 -8.20 1.10
C VAL A 78 -3.02 -7.33 2.32
N GLY A 79 -2.95 -7.93 3.50
CA GLY A 79 -2.71 -7.22 4.76
C GLY A 79 -3.56 -7.75 5.91
N VAL A 80 -3.29 -7.32 7.15
CA VAL A 80 -4.01 -7.86 8.32
C VAL A 80 -5.45 -7.35 8.42
N ASN A 81 -6.26 -7.94 9.29
CA ASN A 81 -7.62 -7.45 9.53
C ASN A 81 -7.59 -6.06 10.19
N GLY A 82 -8.52 -5.18 9.78
CA GLY A 82 -8.68 -3.84 10.39
C GLY A 82 -7.80 -2.73 9.82
N VAL A 83 -6.86 -3.04 8.92
CA VAL A 83 -5.98 -2.05 8.24
C VAL A 83 -6.66 -1.34 7.07
N GLY A 84 -7.93 -1.62 6.79
CA GLY A 84 -8.66 -0.92 5.72
C GLY A 84 -8.53 -1.50 4.31
N LYS A 85 -8.26 -2.80 4.14
CA LYS A 85 -8.21 -3.48 2.82
C LYS A 85 -9.46 -3.24 1.97
N THR A 86 -10.62 -3.69 2.44
CA THR A 86 -11.90 -3.57 1.71
C THR A 86 -12.27 -2.11 1.42
N THR A 87 -11.97 -1.20 2.36
CA THR A 87 -12.13 0.25 2.16
C THR A 87 -11.21 0.75 1.04
N THR A 88 -9.94 0.36 1.04
CA THR A 88 -8.96 0.74 0.02
C THR A 88 -9.38 0.21 -1.36
N ILE A 89 -9.90 -1.02 -1.44
CA ILE A 89 -10.43 -1.61 -2.68
C ILE A 89 -11.58 -0.76 -3.23
N GLY A 90 -12.53 -0.35 -2.38
CA GLY A 90 -13.62 0.51 -2.79
C GLY A 90 -13.15 1.86 -3.33
N LYS A 91 -12.18 2.50 -2.66
CA LYS A 91 -11.58 3.75 -3.13
C LYS A 91 -10.77 3.58 -4.42
N LEU A 92 -10.02 2.49 -4.58
CA LEU A 92 -9.32 2.16 -5.82
C LEU A 92 -10.31 2.00 -6.98
N ALA A 93 -11.37 1.23 -6.77
CA ALA A 93 -12.40 1.02 -7.78
C ALA A 93 -13.07 2.35 -8.19
N HIS A 94 -13.32 3.23 -7.23
CA HIS A 94 -13.85 4.57 -7.50
C HIS A 94 -12.89 5.39 -8.37
N ASN A 95 -11.62 5.46 -7.98
CA ASN A 95 -10.62 6.26 -8.70
C ASN A 95 -10.38 5.75 -10.12
N PHE A 96 -10.22 4.43 -10.31
CA PHE A 96 -10.09 3.84 -11.65
C PHE A 96 -11.32 4.09 -12.52
N LYS A 97 -12.54 3.97 -11.95
CA LYS A 97 -13.77 4.29 -12.67
C LYS A 97 -13.87 5.77 -13.03
N ARG A 98 -13.43 6.67 -12.15
CA ARG A 98 -13.43 8.12 -12.37
C ARG A 98 -12.55 8.53 -13.56
N VAL A 99 -11.42 7.85 -13.76
CA VAL A 99 -10.55 8.03 -14.93
C VAL A 99 -10.96 7.18 -16.15
N GLY A 100 -12.19 6.66 -16.15
CA GLY A 100 -12.81 5.98 -17.30
C GLY A 100 -12.43 4.51 -17.49
N LYS A 101 -11.78 3.86 -16.51
CA LYS A 101 -11.46 2.43 -16.57
C LYS A 101 -12.65 1.58 -16.13
N THR A 102 -12.80 0.43 -16.77
CA THR A 102 -13.74 -0.61 -16.34
C THR A 102 -13.10 -1.46 -15.24
N VAL A 103 -13.85 -1.73 -14.17
CA VAL A 103 -13.34 -2.41 -12.96
C VAL A 103 -14.25 -3.56 -12.59
N VAL A 104 -13.68 -4.70 -12.19
CA VAL A 104 -14.39 -5.83 -11.58
C VAL A 104 -13.76 -6.16 -10.22
N LEU A 105 -14.59 -6.43 -9.22
CA LEU A 105 -14.17 -6.82 -7.87
C LEU A 105 -14.33 -8.33 -7.64
N GLY A 106 -13.35 -8.96 -6.98
CA GLY A 106 -13.41 -10.35 -6.56
C GLY A 106 -13.45 -10.48 -5.03
N ALA A 107 -14.52 -11.06 -4.49
CA ALA A 107 -14.74 -11.20 -3.04
C ALA A 107 -14.07 -12.47 -2.46
N ALA A 108 -12.73 -12.52 -2.45
CA ALA A 108 -11.99 -13.70 -2.01
C ALA A 108 -11.69 -13.74 -0.48
N ASP A 109 -12.07 -12.72 0.31
CA ASP A 109 -12.19 -12.85 1.79
C ASP A 109 -13.46 -13.64 2.14
N THR A 110 -13.43 -14.95 1.87
CA THR A 110 -14.60 -15.84 2.06
C THR A 110 -14.75 -16.34 3.49
N PHE A 111 -13.77 -16.07 4.37
CA PHE A 111 -13.77 -16.56 5.75
C PHE A 111 -14.64 -15.68 6.65
N ARG A 112 -14.62 -14.36 6.45
CA ARG A 112 -15.36 -13.42 7.29
C ARG A 112 -16.78 -13.25 6.75
N ALA A 113 -17.77 -13.55 7.59
CA ALA A 113 -19.18 -13.43 7.25
C ALA A 113 -19.56 -12.13 6.55
N ALA A 114 -19.18 -11.02 7.17
CA ALA A 114 -19.53 -9.69 6.68
C ALA A 114 -18.53 -9.14 5.64
N ALA A 115 -17.47 -9.86 5.26
CA ALA A 115 -16.47 -9.31 4.32
C ALA A 115 -17.04 -9.24 2.89
N VAL A 116 -17.73 -10.29 2.45
CA VAL A 116 -18.43 -10.29 1.16
C VAL A 116 -19.49 -9.20 1.12
N ASP A 117 -20.31 -9.07 2.17
CA ASP A 117 -21.34 -8.03 2.25
C ASP A 117 -20.72 -6.62 2.23
N GLN A 118 -19.63 -6.42 2.98
CA GLN A 118 -18.93 -5.13 3.02
C GLN A 118 -18.36 -4.75 1.65
N LEU A 119 -17.76 -5.70 0.92
CA LEU A 119 -17.26 -5.45 -0.43
C LEU A 119 -18.41 -5.23 -1.43
N THR A 120 -19.54 -5.91 -1.25
CA THR A 120 -20.74 -5.74 -2.08
C THR A 120 -21.31 -4.34 -1.94
N ILE A 121 -21.40 -3.80 -0.72
CA ILE A 121 -21.82 -2.41 -0.48
C ILE A 121 -20.89 -1.42 -1.20
N TRP A 122 -19.57 -1.66 -1.18
CA TRP A 122 -18.62 -0.84 -1.94
C TRP A 122 -18.83 -0.96 -3.45
N ALA A 123 -19.03 -2.18 -3.96
CA ALA A 123 -19.30 -2.43 -5.37
C ALA A 123 -20.55 -1.68 -5.85
N GLU A 124 -21.63 -1.71 -5.07
CA GLU A 124 -22.88 -0.99 -5.35
C GLU A 124 -22.69 0.53 -5.27
N ARG A 125 -22.00 1.02 -4.24
CA ARG A 125 -21.74 2.45 -4.04
C ARG A 125 -20.91 3.05 -5.19
N VAL A 126 -19.92 2.30 -5.67
CA VAL A 126 -19.08 2.72 -6.81
C VAL A 126 -19.80 2.43 -8.15
N GLY A 127 -20.68 1.44 -8.19
CA GLY A 127 -21.37 0.96 -9.38
C GLY A 127 -20.45 0.14 -10.28
N VAL A 128 -19.77 -0.86 -9.72
CA VAL A 128 -18.89 -1.81 -10.42
C VAL A 128 -19.35 -3.25 -10.16
N PRO A 129 -19.18 -4.18 -11.13
CA PRO A 129 -19.49 -5.58 -10.92
C PRO A 129 -18.61 -6.23 -9.84
N ILE A 130 -19.21 -7.17 -9.11
CA ILE A 130 -18.55 -7.98 -8.08
C ILE A 130 -18.82 -9.47 -8.34
N ILE A 131 -17.78 -10.30 -8.20
CA ILE A 131 -17.85 -11.75 -8.28
C ILE A 131 -17.65 -12.33 -6.88
N SER A 132 -18.59 -13.18 -6.46
CA SER A 132 -18.60 -13.84 -5.16
C SER A 132 -19.23 -15.22 -5.27
N GLN A 133 -18.73 -16.18 -4.49
CA GLN A 133 -19.31 -17.51 -4.31
C GLN A 133 -19.91 -17.69 -2.90
N GLY A 134 -19.96 -16.63 -2.10
CA GLY A 134 -20.46 -16.65 -0.72
C GLY A 134 -19.44 -17.11 0.32
N MET A 135 -19.90 -17.20 1.58
CA MET A 135 -19.07 -17.60 2.72
C MET A 135 -18.56 -19.04 2.60
N GLY A 136 -17.29 -19.26 2.96
CA GLY A 136 -16.68 -20.58 3.00
C GLY A 136 -16.28 -21.15 1.64
N ALA A 137 -16.51 -20.41 0.55
CA ALA A 137 -15.98 -20.75 -0.76
C ALA A 137 -14.45 -20.70 -0.78
N ASP A 138 -13.84 -21.40 -1.73
CA ASP A 138 -12.38 -21.38 -1.93
C ASP A 138 -11.96 -20.01 -2.52
N PRO A 139 -11.15 -19.20 -1.82
CA PRO A 139 -10.69 -17.89 -2.31
C PRO A 139 -10.08 -17.94 -3.71
N ALA A 140 -9.34 -19.01 -4.01
CA ALA A 140 -8.70 -19.19 -5.30
C ALA A 140 -9.71 -19.42 -6.44
N SER A 141 -10.84 -20.09 -6.16
CA SER A 141 -11.93 -20.26 -7.12
C SER A 141 -12.65 -18.95 -7.39
N VAL A 142 -12.89 -18.13 -6.37
CA VAL A 142 -13.47 -16.79 -6.55
C VAL A 142 -12.57 -15.93 -7.43
N ALA A 143 -11.25 -15.92 -7.18
CA ALA A 143 -10.30 -15.19 -8.00
C ALA A 143 -10.25 -15.69 -9.45
N PHE A 144 -10.32 -17.01 -9.67
CA PHE A 144 -10.39 -17.60 -11.01
C PHE A 144 -11.61 -17.10 -11.80
N ASP A 145 -12.80 -17.19 -11.21
CA ASP A 145 -14.05 -16.76 -11.85
C ASP A 145 -14.04 -15.25 -12.11
N THR A 146 -13.46 -14.47 -11.19
CA THR A 146 -13.29 -13.02 -11.34
C THR A 146 -12.45 -12.69 -12.57
N LEU A 147 -11.29 -13.33 -12.73
CA LEU A 147 -10.41 -13.12 -13.88
C LEU A 147 -11.07 -13.63 -15.18
N GLN A 148 -11.72 -14.79 -15.15
CA GLN A 148 -12.41 -15.33 -16.32
C GLN A 148 -13.52 -14.37 -16.81
N SER A 149 -14.31 -13.83 -15.90
CA SER A 149 -15.34 -12.83 -16.18
C SER A 149 -14.73 -11.54 -16.76
N ALA A 150 -13.65 -11.04 -16.16
CA ALA A 150 -12.96 -9.84 -16.61
C ALA A 150 -12.35 -9.98 -18.02
N ILE A 151 -11.76 -11.13 -18.33
CA ILE A 151 -11.24 -11.44 -19.68
C ILE A 151 -12.39 -11.46 -20.69
N ALA A 152 -13.50 -12.13 -20.37
CA ALA A 152 -14.65 -12.23 -21.27
C ALA A 152 -15.31 -10.86 -21.54
N GLN A 153 -15.28 -9.96 -20.56
CA GLN A 153 -15.85 -8.61 -20.67
C GLN A 153 -14.86 -7.58 -21.22
N GLY A 154 -13.58 -7.94 -21.38
CA GLY A 154 -12.54 -6.98 -21.75
C GLY A 154 -12.37 -5.86 -20.72
N THR A 155 -12.45 -6.21 -19.43
CA THR A 155 -12.29 -5.27 -18.30
C THR A 155 -10.85 -4.76 -18.20
N ASP A 156 -10.67 -3.50 -17.80
CA ASP A 156 -9.34 -2.89 -17.65
C ASP A 156 -8.66 -3.28 -16.33
N VAL A 157 -9.39 -3.34 -15.22
CA VAL A 157 -8.84 -3.60 -13.88
C VAL A 157 -9.62 -4.69 -13.14
N VAL A 158 -8.90 -5.60 -12.49
CA VAL A 158 -9.45 -6.56 -11.54
C VAL A 158 -8.85 -6.31 -10.17
N ILE A 159 -9.69 -6.21 -9.13
CA ILE A 159 -9.22 -6.05 -7.75
C ILE A 159 -9.77 -7.20 -6.89
N ILE A 160 -8.87 -7.98 -6.30
CA ILE A 160 -9.20 -9.14 -5.46
C ILE A 160 -9.02 -8.78 -3.98
N ASP A 161 -10.10 -8.89 -3.20
CA ASP A 161 -10.04 -8.79 -1.72
C ASP A 161 -9.64 -10.14 -1.12
N THR A 162 -8.74 -10.14 -0.14
CA THR A 162 -8.23 -11.37 0.49
C THR A 162 -8.40 -11.33 2.02
N ALA A 163 -8.39 -12.51 2.66
CA ALA A 163 -8.40 -12.61 4.11
C ALA A 163 -7.13 -12.01 4.74
N GLY A 164 -7.22 -11.53 6.00
CA GLY A 164 -6.10 -10.86 6.70
C GLY A 164 -5.64 -11.50 8.02
N ARG A 165 -5.69 -12.84 8.13
CA ARG A 165 -5.46 -13.56 9.40
C ARG A 165 -3.99 -13.91 9.65
N LEU A 166 -3.17 -12.93 10.05
CA LEU A 166 -1.72 -13.11 10.27
C LEU A 166 -1.36 -14.00 11.47
N HIS A 167 -2.28 -14.26 12.40
CA HIS A 167 -2.03 -15.15 13.56
C HIS A 167 -1.77 -16.61 13.16
N ASN A 168 -2.17 -17.01 11.95
CA ASN A 168 -1.83 -18.31 11.37
C ASN A 168 -1.08 -18.12 10.04
N LYS A 169 0.17 -17.65 10.17
CA LYS A 169 1.02 -17.21 9.05
C LYS A 169 1.10 -18.23 7.92
N ILE A 170 1.36 -19.50 8.25
CA ILE A 170 1.57 -20.55 7.23
C ILE A 170 0.31 -20.74 6.38
N ASN A 171 -0.87 -20.82 7.02
CA ASN A 171 -2.12 -21.04 6.30
C ASN A 171 -2.48 -19.84 5.42
N LEU A 172 -2.35 -18.63 5.94
CA LEU A 172 -2.61 -17.42 5.15
C LEU A 172 -1.70 -17.33 3.92
N MET A 173 -0.41 -17.63 4.09
CA MET A 173 0.56 -17.51 2.99
C MET A 173 0.37 -18.61 1.93
N ASN A 174 0.01 -19.82 2.36
CA ASN A 174 -0.37 -20.90 1.43
C ASN A 174 -1.64 -20.54 0.65
N GLU A 175 -2.60 -19.88 1.29
CA GLU A 175 -3.83 -19.41 0.66
C GLU A 175 -3.53 -18.34 -0.40
N LEU A 176 -2.80 -17.27 -0.04
CA LEU A 176 -2.38 -16.23 -0.99
C LEU A 176 -1.60 -16.79 -2.18
N SER A 177 -0.64 -17.69 -1.92
CA SER A 177 0.12 -18.37 -2.97
C SER A 177 -0.77 -19.23 -3.88
N LYS A 178 -1.79 -19.88 -3.32
CA LYS A 178 -2.77 -20.64 -4.09
C LYS A 178 -3.62 -19.72 -4.97
N VAL A 179 -4.05 -18.56 -4.46
CA VAL A 179 -4.81 -17.57 -5.23
C VAL A 179 -3.98 -17.12 -6.45
N SER A 180 -2.73 -16.66 -6.25
CA SER A 180 -1.85 -16.27 -7.36
C SER A 180 -1.67 -17.40 -8.38
N ARG A 181 -1.32 -18.61 -7.95
CA ARG A 181 -1.13 -19.76 -8.85
C ARG A 181 -2.37 -20.12 -9.66
N VAL A 182 -3.56 -19.93 -9.10
CA VAL A 182 -4.81 -20.20 -9.82
C VAL A 182 -5.10 -19.10 -10.84
N MET A 183 -4.86 -17.84 -10.51
CA MET A 183 -4.94 -16.72 -11.47
C MET A 183 -3.96 -16.91 -12.65
N GLN A 184 -2.76 -17.42 -12.38
CA GLN A 184 -1.72 -17.70 -13.38
C GLN A 184 -2.12 -18.71 -14.46
N LYS A 185 -3.16 -19.53 -14.21
CA LYS A 185 -3.70 -20.45 -15.22
C LYS A 185 -4.42 -19.71 -16.35
N LEU A 186 -4.93 -18.51 -16.08
CA LEU A 186 -5.63 -17.66 -17.06
C LEU A 186 -4.71 -16.58 -17.62
N ILE A 187 -3.91 -15.94 -16.75
CA ILE A 187 -2.97 -14.87 -17.10
C ILE A 187 -1.62 -15.21 -16.45
N PRO A 188 -0.61 -15.71 -17.20
CA PRO A 188 0.64 -16.20 -16.63
C PRO A 188 1.37 -15.23 -15.70
N ASP A 189 1.24 -13.93 -15.93
CA ASP A 189 1.91 -12.89 -15.14
C ASP A 189 1.06 -12.36 -13.98
N ALA A 190 -0.14 -12.89 -13.75
CA ALA A 190 -1.02 -12.39 -12.67
C ALA A 190 -0.58 -12.89 -11.28
N PRO A 191 -0.82 -12.12 -10.20
CA PRO A 191 -1.28 -10.74 -10.23
C PRO A 191 -0.15 -9.77 -10.66
N ASP A 192 -0.51 -8.70 -11.38
CA ASP A 192 0.45 -7.64 -11.74
C ASP A 192 0.86 -6.82 -10.50
N GLU A 193 -0.06 -6.66 -9.54
CA GLU A 193 0.16 -5.93 -8.30
C GLU A 193 -0.28 -6.75 -7.09
N ILE A 194 0.63 -6.95 -6.13
CA ILE A 194 0.31 -7.44 -4.79
C ILE A 194 0.43 -6.25 -3.84
N LEU A 195 -0.72 -5.62 -3.60
CA LEU A 195 -0.82 -4.40 -2.81
C LEU A 195 -0.99 -4.74 -1.32
N LEU A 196 0.07 -4.48 -0.54
CA LEU A 196 0.02 -4.63 0.91
C LEU A 196 -0.55 -3.37 1.56
N VAL A 197 -1.69 -3.52 2.22
CA VAL A 197 -2.34 -2.44 2.98
C VAL A 197 -1.87 -2.48 4.43
N LEU A 198 -1.37 -1.35 4.91
CA LEU A 198 -0.91 -1.17 6.29
C LEU A 198 -1.61 0.02 6.95
N ASP A 199 -1.71 -0.04 8.28
CA ASP A 199 -2.28 1.00 9.10
C ASP A 199 -1.17 1.90 9.65
N ALA A 200 -1.07 3.13 9.15
CA ALA A 200 -0.02 4.07 9.54
C ALA A 200 -0.12 4.49 11.02
N SER A 201 -1.32 4.43 11.62
CA SER A 201 -1.52 4.76 13.05
C SER A 201 -0.78 3.81 13.99
N THR A 202 -0.43 2.62 13.50
CA THR A 202 0.24 1.58 14.29
C THR A 202 1.76 1.75 14.35
N GLY A 203 2.33 2.73 13.64
CA GLY A 203 3.75 3.08 13.71
C GLY A 203 4.66 1.90 13.42
N GLN A 204 5.64 1.62 14.30
CA GLN A 204 6.56 0.48 14.16
C GLN A 204 5.88 -0.90 13.97
N ASN A 205 4.65 -1.08 14.44
CA ASN A 205 3.92 -2.33 14.20
C ASN A 205 3.61 -2.55 12.70
N ALA A 206 3.40 -1.47 11.93
CA ALA A 206 3.22 -1.56 10.48
C ALA A 206 4.49 -2.04 9.78
N ILE A 207 5.68 -1.58 10.22
CA ILE A 207 6.98 -2.04 9.70
C ILE A 207 7.16 -3.53 9.95
N GLU A 208 6.85 -4.01 11.17
CA GLU A 208 6.98 -5.43 11.49
C GLU A 208 5.98 -6.29 10.71
N GLN A 209 4.74 -5.82 10.52
CA GLN A 209 3.77 -6.49 9.64
C GLN A 209 4.26 -6.54 8.20
N ALA A 210 4.79 -5.44 7.67
CA ALA A 210 5.37 -5.39 6.33
C ALA A 210 6.46 -6.44 6.16
N ARG A 211 7.42 -6.50 7.10
CA ARG A 211 8.49 -7.51 7.11
C ARG A 211 7.93 -8.93 7.00
N GLN A 212 6.87 -9.22 7.75
CA GLN A 212 6.27 -10.56 7.77
C GLN A 212 5.53 -10.92 6.48
N PHE A 213 4.84 -9.97 5.85
CA PHE A 213 4.20 -10.21 4.55
C PHE A 213 5.22 -10.33 3.43
N ILE A 214 6.20 -9.43 3.37
CA ILE A 214 7.25 -9.43 2.33
C ILE A 214 8.10 -10.69 2.40
N ALA A 215 8.38 -11.21 3.60
CA ALA A 215 9.12 -12.45 3.76
C ALA A 215 8.36 -13.69 3.24
N ALA A 216 7.04 -13.57 3.00
CA ALA A 216 6.19 -14.71 2.74
C ALA A 216 5.34 -14.61 1.46
N THR A 217 5.25 -13.43 0.85
CA THR A 217 4.61 -13.21 -0.45
C THR A 217 5.32 -12.08 -1.21
N GLU A 218 5.24 -12.10 -2.54
CA GLU A 218 5.93 -11.18 -3.45
C GLU A 218 5.22 -9.81 -3.52
N VAL A 219 5.09 -9.15 -2.36
CA VAL A 219 4.55 -7.78 -2.28
C VAL A 219 5.40 -6.85 -3.14
N ASN A 220 4.75 -6.13 -4.05
CA ASN A 220 5.41 -5.20 -4.97
C ASN A 220 4.86 -3.75 -4.88
N ALA A 221 3.82 -3.51 -4.08
CA ALA A 221 3.31 -2.18 -3.78
C ALA A 221 2.77 -2.10 -2.35
N ILE A 222 2.82 -0.90 -1.75
CA ILE A 222 2.26 -0.63 -0.41
C ILE A 222 1.21 0.47 -0.48
N ALA A 223 0.11 0.27 0.24
CA ALA A 223 -0.87 1.30 0.56
C ALA A 223 -0.86 1.58 2.07
N LEU A 224 -0.71 2.84 2.45
CA LEU A 224 -0.76 3.26 3.86
C LEU A 224 -2.08 3.94 4.13
N THR A 225 -2.79 3.52 5.17
CA THR A 225 -4.11 4.06 5.51
C THR A 225 -4.08 4.79 6.84
N LYS A 226 -5.15 5.57 7.10
CA LYS A 226 -5.39 6.28 8.37
C LYS A 226 -4.31 7.32 8.70
N LEU A 227 -3.76 7.98 7.68
CA LEU A 227 -2.77 9.03 7.86
C LEU A 227 -3.39 10.32 8.43
N ASP A 228 -4.68 10.54 8.22
CA ASP A 228 -5.47 11.70 8.67
C ASP A 228 -5.56 11.86 10.18
N GLY A 229 -5.54 10.74 10.92
CA GLY A 229 -5.67 10.75 12.38
C GLY A 229 -4.35 10.77 13.15
N THR A 230 -3.20 10.89 12.49
CA THR A 230 -1.92 10.51 13.12
C THR A 230 -0.79 11.50 12.84
N ALA A 231 -0.06 11.90 13.88
CA ALA A 231 1.23 12.59 13.78
C ALA A 231 2.39 11.64 13.40
N LYS A 232 2.09 10.49 12.78
CA LYS A 232 2.99 9.33 12.62
C LYS A 232 3.36 9.07 11.17
N GLY A 233 3.46 10.12 10.37
CA GLY A 233 3.89 10.04 8.96
C GLY A 233 5.29 9.44 8.78
N GLY A 234 6.15 9.48 9.81
CA GLY A 234 7.50 8.92 9.72
C GLY A 234 7.55 7.43 9.40
N VAL A 235 6.49 6.66 9.72
CA VAL A 235 6.40 5.23 9.37
C VAL A 235 6.53 5.00 7.85
N VAL A 236 6.07 5.96 7.03
CA VAL A 236 6.17 5.90 5.56
C VAL A 236 7.64 5.88 5.13
N ILE A 237 8.45 6.73 5.75
CA ILE A 237 9.90 6.84 5.50
C ILE A 237 10.59 5.54 5.89
N GLY A 238 10.28 5.02 7.09
CA GLY A 238 10.85 3.77 7.59
C GLY A 238 10.52 2.55 6.74
N ILE A 239 9.27 2.44 6.28
CA ILE A 239 8.82 1.35 5.40
C ILE A 239 9.52 1.44 4.04
N SER A 240 9.51 2.62 3.42
CA SER A 240 10.11 2.82 2.10
C SER A 240 11.60 2.46 2.12
N ASP A 241 12.37 3.01 3.08
CA ASP A 241 13.81 2.79 3.17
C ASP A 241 14.18 1.32 3.41
N GLN A 242 13.44 0.63 4.29
CA GLN A 242 13.80 -0.73 4.71
C GLN A 242 13.43 -1.80 3.69
N PHE A 243 12.31 -1.64 2.98
CA PHE A 243 11.75 -2.73 2.16
C PHE A 243 11.99 -2.56 0.66
N LYS A 244 12.41 -1.37 0.20
CA LYS A 244 12.63 -1.09 -1.23
C LYS A 244 11.40 -1.41 -2.10
N ILE A 245 10.22 -1.34 -1.50
CA ILE A 245 8.93 -1.51 -2.16
C ILE A 245 8.26 -0.14 -2.22
N PRO A 246 7.75 0.28 -3.37
CA PRO A 246 7.14 1.58 -3.53
C PRO A 246 5.86 1.69 -2.70
N VAL A 247 5.76 2.75 -1.89
CA VAL A 247 4.47 3.22 -1.38
C VAL A 247 3.75 3.84 -2.58
N LYS A 248 2.61 3.25 -2.97
CA LYS A 248 1.86 3.65 -4.16
C LYS A 248 0.63 4.48 -3.81
N TYR A 249 0.00 4.20 -2.66
CA TYR A 249 -1.20 4.90 -2.24
C TYR A 249 -1.16 5.31 -0.77
N ILE A 250 -1.80 6.45 -0.49
CA ILE A 250 -2.01 6.96 0.87
C ILE A 250 -3.50 7.25 1.09
N GLY A 251 -4.05 6.69 2.17
CA GLY A 251 -5.41 6.88 2.61
C GLY A 251 -5.48 7.93 3.72
N VAL A 252 -6.15 9.04 3.44
CA VAL A 252 -6.20 10.26 4.26
C VAL A 252 -7.60 10.57 4.79
N GLY A 253 -8.40 9.53 5.05
CA GLY A 253 -9.76 9.68 5.56
C GLY A 253 -10.65 8.47 5.27
N GLU A 254 -11.95 8.64 5.46
CA GLU A 254 -12.97 7.59 5.29
C GLU A 254 -13.82 7.74 4.02
N GLN A 255 -13.81 8.93 3.39
CA GLN A 255 -14.58 9.20 2.19
C GLN A 255 -13.99 8.46 0.99
N MET A 256 -14.83 8.31 -0.04
CA MET A 256 -14.48 7.55 -1.24
C MET A 256 -13.32 8.19 -2.02
N ASP A 257 -13.18 9.52 -1.94
CA ASP A 257 -12.12 10.30 -2.56
C ASP A 257 -10.83 10.37 -1.72
N ASP A 258 -10.85 9.86 -0.47
CA ASP A 258 -9.72 9.96 0.47
C ASP A 258 -8.67 8.86 0.23
N LEU A 259 -8.31 8.62 -1.03
CA LEU A 259 -7.18 7.79 -1.44
C LEU A 259 -6.42 8.55 -2.53
N GLN A 260 -5.16 8.84 -2.27
CA GLN A 260 -4.28 9.55 -3.17
C GLN A 260 -3.16 8.63 -3.63
N VAL A 261 -2.66 8.89 -4.84
CA VAL A 261 -1.40 8.29 -5.29
C VAL A 261 -0.27 8.96 -4.50
N PHE A 262 0.72 8.16 -4.09
CA PHE A 262 1.81 8.67 -3.28
C PHE A 262 2.73 9.56 -4.11
N ASN A 263 2.81 10.83 -3.73
CA ASN A 263 3.80 11.77 -4.24
C ASN A 263 4.85 12.04 -3.16
N ARG A 264 6.11 11.73 -3.44
CA ARG A 264 7.20 11.80 -2.45
C ARG A 264 7.43 13.24 -2.00
N LYS A 265 7.48 14.19 -2.93
CA LYS A 265 7.75 15.60 -2.65
C LYS A 265 6.63 16.20 -1.82
N GLU A 266 5.40 16.03 -2.26
CA GLU A 266 4.22 16.54 -1.53
C GLU A 266 4.12 15.92 -0.13
N PHE A 267 4.44 14.63 0.00
CA PHE A 267 4.44 13.95 1.28
C PHE A 267 5.48 14.55 2.24
N VAL A 268 6.73 14.73 1.78
CA VAL A 268 7.78 15.30 2.62
C VAL A 268 7.48 16.77 2.93
N GLU A 269 7.03 17.56 1.96
CA GLU A 269 6.60 18.94 2.19
C GLU A 269 5.53 19.04 3.26
N THR A 270 4.50 18.18 3.20
CA THR A 270 3.42 18.14 4.20
C THR A 270 3.93 17.74 5.58
N LEU A 271 4.89 16.80 5.66
CA LEU A 271 5.48 16.35 6.93
C LEU A 271 6.26 17.48 7.63
N PHE A 272 6.91 18.35 6.87
CA PHE A 272 7.74 19.46 7.39
C PHE A 272 7.03 20.82 7.40
N ALA A 273 5.78 20.90 6.96
CA ALA A 273 4.97 22.12 7.01
C ALA A 273 4.28 22.33 8.38
N GLN A 274 4.37 21.34 9.29
CA GLN A 274 3.79 21.37 10.64
C GLN A 274 4.80 21.79 11.70
#